data_AF-A0A1V5JVX7-F1
#
_entry.id   AF-A0A1V5JVX7-F1
#
_cell.length_a   1.000
_cell.length_b   1.000
_cell.length_c   1.000
_cell.angle_alpha   90.00
_cell.angle_beta   90.00
_cell.angle_gamma   90.00
#
_symmetry.space_group_name_H-M   'P 1'
#
loop_
_entity.id
_entity.type
_entity.pdbx_description
1 polymer ?
#
loop_
_entity_poly.entity_id
_entity_poly.type
_entity_poly.pdbx_seq_one_letter_code
_entity_poly.pdbx_strand_id
1 'polypeptide(L)'
;MSVFIAAKPKGRIALIGAPFDSTVSFRPGSRFAPNALREASYGLETFSFKQARDLEDADFCDLGDLELPFGDPKPALELIWTAAAQGLAQGQIPLLLGGEHLVSLGAVRAASAYHPELKIVHLDAHADLRDEYLGQKLSHATVMRRCLDFIGPENLRQMGVRSGTRAEFDPTDATAPNSTRCWPGPARPRST
;
A
#
# COMPACT_ATOMS: atom_id res chain seq x y z
N MET A 1 -0.56 -23.15 -6.68
CA MET A 1 -0.24 -21.75 -6.36
C MET A 1 0.39 -21.16 -7.62
N SER A 2 -0.20 -20.13 -8.19
CA SER A 2 0.41 -19.40 -9.31
C SER A 2 1.62 -18.63 -8.79
N VAL A 3 2.64 -18.44 -9.64
CA VAL A 3 3.81 -17.60 -9.36
C VAL A 3 3.93 -16.56 -10.46
N PHE A 4 4.42 -15.38 -10.13
CA PHE A 4 4.64 -14.32 -11.12
C PHE A 4 5.68 -14.76 -12.17
N ILE A 5 5.47 -14.41 -13.43
CA ILE A 5 6.40 -14.75 -14.52
C ILE A 5 7.83 -14.28 -14.20
N ALA A 6 8.84 -15.07 -14.57
CA ALA A 6 10.27 -14.82 -14.32
C ALA A 6 10.70 -14.74 -12.84
N ALA A 7 9.82 -15.03 -11.88
CA ALA A 7 10.20 -15.07 -10.46
C ALA A 7 11.24 -16.16 -10.19
N LYS A 8 12.28 -15.80 -9.42
CA LYS A 8 13.37 -16.71 -9.02
C LYS A 8 13.03 -17.40 -7.69
N PRO A 9 13.70 -18.52 -7.33
CA PRO A 9 13.52 -19.16 -6.03
C PRO A 9 13.91 -18.27 -4.84
N LYS A 10 14.82 -17.31 -5.07
CA LYS A 10 15.24 -16.26 -4.13
C LYS A 10 15.54 -15.00 -4.92
N GLY A 11 15.35 -13.86 -4.28
CA GLY A 11 15.83 -12.60 -4.82
C GLY A 11 15.78 -11.47 -3.80
N ARG A 12 16.42 -10.35 -4.14
CA ARG A 12 16.42 -9.13 -3.32
C ARG A 12 15.04 -8.52 -3.17
N ILE A 13 14.17 -8.58 -4.18
CA ILE A 13 12.78 -8.12 -4.06
C ILE A 13 11.89 -9.32 -3.74
N ALA A 14 11.11 -9.23 -2.67
CA ALA A 14 10.20 -10.28 -2.23
C ALA A 14 8.76 -9.87 -2.51
N LEU A 15 8.17 -10.45 -3.56
CA LEU A 15 6.75 -10.27 -3.87
C LEU A 15 5.91 -11.07 -2.86
N ILE A 16 4.98 -10.42 -2.17
CA ILE A 16 4.14 -11.01 -1.11
C ILE A 16 2.69 -10.67 -1.41
N GLY A 17 1.83 -11.67 -1.49
CA GLY A 17 0.39 -11.46 -1.61
C GLY A 17 -0.29 -11.29 -0.27
N ALA A 18 -1.18 -10.31 -0.15
CA ALA A 18 -2.03 -10.06 1.01
C ALA A 18 -3.51 -9.98 0.59
N PRO A 19 -4.15 -11.14 0.30
CA PRO A 19 -5.52 -11.22 -0.21
C PRO A 19 -6.56 -10.89 0.88
N PHE A 20 -6.78 -9.60 1.12
CA PHE A 20 -7.67 -9.11 2.18
C PHE A 20 -8.57 -7.98 1.68
N ASP A 21 -9.87 -8.02 2.02
CA ASP A 21 -10.84 -6.97 1.67
C ASP A 21 -11.99 -6.83 2.69
N SER A 22 -11.73 -7.18 3.96
CA SER A 22 -12.77 -7.28 5.00
C SER A 22 -13.33 -5.94 5.46
N THR A 23 -12.69 -4.80 5.13
CA THR A 23 -13.16 -3.47 5.53
C THR A 23 -13.74 -2.67 4.37
N VAL A 24 -13.74 -3.22 3.16
CA VAL A 24 -14.27 -2.56 1.96
C VAL A 24 -15.77 -2.26 2.12
N SER A 25 -16.17 -1.02 1.81
CA SER A 25 -17.57 -0.60 1.97
C SER A 25 -18.40 -0.58 0.69
N PHE A 26 -17.78 -0.54 -0.50
CA PHE A 26 -18.52 -0.37 -1.77
C PHE A 26 -18.48 -1.58 -2.69
N ARG A 27 -17.29 -2.03 -3.11
CA ARG A 27 -17.14 -3.13 -4.08
C ARG A 27 -16.14 -4.17 -3.55
N PRO A 28 -16.61 -5.31 -2.99
CA PRO A 28 -15.71 -6.38 -2.56
C PRO A 28 -15.08 -7.08 -3.77
N GLY A 29 -14.05 -7.89 -3.52
CA GLY A 29 -13.36 -8.70 -4.52
C GLY A 29 -11.88 -8.34 -4.69
N SER A 30 -11.38 -7.31 -4.02
CA SER A 30 -9.95 -6.98 -4.10
C SER A 30 -9.06 -8.08 -3.50
N ARG A 31 -9.60 -8.96 -2.63
CA ARG A 31 -8.88 -10.16 -2.16
C ARG A 31 -8.39 -11.08 -3.29
N PHE A 32 -9.00 -11.02 -4.48
CA PHE A 32 -8.59 -11.83 -5.63
C PHE A 32 -7.49 -11.21 -6.49
N ALA A 33 -7.12 -9.94 -6.22
CA ALA A 33 -6.15 -9.20 -7.02
C ALA A 33 -4.75 -9.86 -7.08
N PRO A 34 -4.18 -10.40 -5.98
CA PRO A 34 -2.85 -11.04 -6.04
C PRO A 34 -2.80 -12.20 -7.03
N ASN A 35 -3.78 -13.12 -6.98
CA ASN A 35 -3.85 -14.24 -7.93
C ASN A 35 -4.12 -13.76 -9.36
N ALA A 36 -5.05 -12.81 -9.55
CA ALA A 36 -5.37 -12.28 -10.88
C ALA A 36 -4.15 -11.62 -11.56
N LEU A 37 -3.30 -10.92 -10.77
CA LEU A 37 -2.05 -10.34 -11.28
C LEU A 37 -1.06 -11.43 -11.73
N ARG A 38 -0.92 -12.52 -10.97
CA ARG A 38 -0.06 -13.64 -11.34
C ARG A 38 -0.55 -14.33 -12.60
N GLU A 39 -1.84 -14.61 -12.70
CA GLU A 39 -2.45 -15.19 -13.90
C GLU A 39 -2.25 -14.31 -15.13
N ALA A 40 -2.49 -12.99 -15.00
CA ALA A 40 -2.29 -12.04 -16.08
C ALA A 40 -0.81 -11.92 -16.49
N SER A 41 0.13 -12.12 -15.55
CA SER A 41 1.57 -11.98 -15.82
C SER A 41 2.08 -12.95 -16.89
N TYR A 42 1.47 -14.14 -17.01
CA TYR A 42 1.84 -15.12 -18.04
C TYR A 42 1.49 -14.68 -19.47
N GLY A 43 0.59 -13.69 -19.62
CA GLY A 43 0.22 -13.12 -20.92
C GLY A 43 1.11 -11.95 -21.36
N LEU A 44 2.14 -11.60 -20.58
CA LEU A 44 3.05 -10.50 -20.87
C LEU A 44 4.43 -11.01 -21.29
N GLU A 45 5.09 -10.25 -22.15
CA GLU A 45 6.52 -10.42 -22.41
C GLU A 45 7.34 -9.91 -21.22
N THR A 46 8.45 -10.57 -20.91
CA THR A 46 9.35 -10.18 -19.81
C THR A 46 10.16 -8.92 -20.14
N PHE A 47 10.41 -8.66 -21.44
CA PHE A 47 11.15 -7.50 -21.91
C PHE A 47 10.28 -6.24 -22.01
N SER A 48 10.72 -5.15 -21.37
CA SER A 48 10.12 -3.83 -21.49
C SER A 48 10.90 -2.93 -22.44
N PHE A 49 10.39 -2.74 -23.67
CA PHE A 49 11.04 -1.86 -24.66
C PHE A 49 11.18 -0.40 -24.19
N LYS A 50 10.26 0.09 -23.35
CA LYS A 50 10.31 1.47 -22.80
C LYS A 50 11.45 1.67 -21.81
N GLN A 51 11.80 0.62 -21.07
CA GLN A 51 12.86 0.66 -20.06
C GLN A 51 14.17 0.07 -20.58
N ALA A 52 14.14 -0.62 -21.74
CA ALA A 52 15.24 -1.42 -22.26
C ALA A 52 15.80 -2.39 -21.21
N ARG A 53 14.91 -3.10 -20.51
CA ARG A 53 15.22 -4.05 -19.43
C ARG A 53 14.33 -5.27 -19.49
N ASP A 54 14.86 -6.41 -19.03
CA ASP A 54 14.14 -7.67 -18.93
C ASP A 54 13.84 -8.04 -17.47
N LEU A 55 12.67 -8.62 -17.22
CA LEU A 55 12.34 -9.20 -15.90
C LEU A 55 13.19 -10.44 -15.58
N GLU A 56 13.68 -11.17 -16.57
CA GLU A 56 14.57 -12.32 -16.34
C GLU A 56 15.88 -11.92 -15.64
N ASP A 57 16.35 -10.70 -15.91
CA ASP A 57 17.52 -10.10 -15.27
C ASP A 57 17.23 -9.56 -13.86
N ALA A 58 15.97 -9.35 -13.51
CA ALA A 58 15.59 -8.75 -12.23
C ALA A 58 15.81 -9.74 -11.06
N ASP A 59 16.30 -9.22 -9.93
CA ASP A 59 16.58 -10.01 -8.73
C ASP A 59 15.37 -10.03 -7.78
N PHE A 60 14.37 -10.84 -8.12
CA PHE A 60 13.13 -10.95 -7.34
C PHE A 60 12.62 -12.38 -7.23
N CYS A 61 11.90 -12.65 -6.14
CA CYS A 61 11.17 -13.89 -5.91
C CYS A 61 9.70 -13.62 -5.59
N ASP A 62 8.85 -14.61 -5.84
CA ASP A 62 7.44 -14.60 -5.45
C ASP A 62 7.21 -15.58 -4.30
N LEU A 63 6.82 -15.03 -3.15
CA LEU A 63 6.56 -15.80 -1.93
C LEU A 63 5.12 -16.32 -1.86
N GLY A 64 4.30 -16.06 -2.87
CA GLY A 64 2.89 -16.46 -2.89
C GLY A 64 2.01 -15.56 -2.03
N ASP A 65 0.85 -16.08 -1.64
CA ASP A 65 -0.12 -15.38 -0.80
C ASP A 65 0.04 -15.75 0.66
N LEU A 66 -0.09 -14.75 1.54
CA LEU A 66 -0.25 -14.96 2.97
C LEU A 66 -1.63 -15.57 3.25
N GLU A 67 -1.66 -16.54 4.14
CA GLU A 67 -2.91 -17.04 4.72
C GLU A 67 -3.39 -16.07 5.79
N LEU A 68 -4.34 -15.19 5.42
CA LEU A 68 -4.86 -14.15 6.31
C LEU A 68 -6.17 -14.58 6.97
N PRO A 69 -6.35 -14.31 8.28
CA PRO A 69 -7.55 -14.66 9.01
C PRO A 69 -8.75 -13.80 8.59
N PHE A 70 -9.95 -14.36 8.79
CA PHE A 70 -11.20 -13.70 8.43
C PHE A 70 -11.65 -12.66 9.46
N GLY A 71 -12.30 -11.60 8.99
CA GLY A 71 -13.09 -10.69 9.82
C GLY A 71 -12.27 -9.60 10.52
N ASP A 72 -11.37 -9.96 11.43
CA ASP A 72 -10.57 -8.98 12.20
C ASP A 72 -9.33 -8.53 11.40
N PRO A 73 -9.16 -7.22 11.12
CA PRO A 73 -7.97 -6.71 10.47
C PRO A 73 -6.69 -6.86 11.30
N LYS A 74 -6.75 -6.85 12.64
CA LYS A 74 -5.54 -6.82 13.47
C LYS A 74 -4.65 -8.03 13.25
N PRO A 75 -5.15 -9.29 13.35
CA PRO A 75 -4.30 -10.45 13.14
C PRO A 75 -3.77 -10.55 11.70
N ALA A 76 -4.56 -10.10 10.71
CA ALA A 76 -4.09 -10.04 9.32
C ALA A 76 -2.93 -9.03 9.16
N LEU A 77 -3.03 -7.85 9.77
CA LEU A 77 -1.98 -6.85 9.76
C LEU A 77 -0.70 -7.31 10.47
N GLU A 78 -0.80 -8.08 11.56
CA GLU A 78 0.37 -8.66 12.24
C GLU A 78 1.09 -9.69 11.37
N LEU A 79 0.35 -10.50 10.59
CA LEU A 79 0.96 -11.45 9.65
C LEU A 79 1.68 -10.73 8.51
N ILE A 80 1.06 -9.68 7.95
CA ILE A 80 1.68 -8.85 6.91
C ILE A 80 2.94 -8.17 7.46
N TRP A 81 2.85 -7.60 8.67
CA TRP A 81 3.99 -7.00 9.35
C TRP A 81 5.13 -8.02 9.53
N THR A 82 4.81 -9.22 10.03
CA THR A 82 5.80 -10.28 10.28
C THR A 82 6.51 -10.68 8.98
N ALA A 83 5.75 -10.92 7.90
CA ALA A 83 6.32 -11.29 6.61
C ALA A 83 7.23 -10.18 6.04
N ALA A 84 6.78 -8.92 6.08
CA ALA A 84 7.58 -7.79 5.62
C ALA A 84 8.85 -7.59 6.48
N ALA A 85 8.73 -7.69 7.81
CA ALA A 85 9.85 -7.54 8.74
C ALA A 85 10.89 -8.66 8.57
N GLN A 86 10.46 -9.90 8.30
CA GLN A 86 11.36 -11.02 8.00
C GLN A 86 12.14 -10.81 6.70
N GLY A 87 11.50 -10.29 5.66
CA GLY A 87 12.17 -9.95 4.41
C GLY A 87 13.19 -8.82 4.61
N LEU A 88 12.79 -7.75 5.30
CA LEU A 88 13.67 -6.61 5.61
C LEU A 88 14.88 -7.05 6.45
N ALA A 89 14.71 -7.93 7.43
CA ALA A 89 15.80 -8.52 8.23
C ALA A 89 16.86 -9.22 7.37
N GLN A 90 16.44 -9.80 6.26
CA GLN A 90 17.29 -10.51 5.31
C GLN A 90 17.87 -9.60 4.21
N GLY A 91 17.64 -8.29 4.30
CA GLY A 91 18.05 -7.32 3.30
C GLY A 91 17.19 -7.33 2.03
N GLN A 92 16.02 -7.99 2.06
CA GLN A 92 15.06 -7.96 0.96
C GLN A 92 14.23 -6.67 0.99
N ILE A 93 13.65 -6.34 -0.15
CA ILE A 93 12.68 -5.26 -0.34
C ILE A 93 11.30 -5.90 -0.50
N PRO A 94 10.39 -5.78 0.48
CA PRO A 94 9.03 -6.30 0.33
C PRO A 94 8.26 -5.55 -0.76
N LEU A 95 7.64 -6.28 -1.67
CA LEU A 95 6.72 -5.77 -2.69
C LEU A 95 5.35 -6.43 -2.47
N LEU A 96 4.41 -5.69 -1.88
CA LEU A 96 3.12 -6.23 -1.47
C LEU A 96 2.10 -6.15 -2.62
N LEU A 97 1.52 -7.29 -2.99
CA LEU A 97 0.29 -7.37 -3.79
C LEU A 97 -0.89 -7.46 -2.84
N GLY A 98 -1.54 -6.33 -2.58
CA GLY A 98 -2.64 -6.26 -1.63
C GLY A 98 -3.99 -6.67 -2.21
N GLY A 99 -5.01 -6.61 -1.34
CA GLY A 99 -6.40 -6.46 -1.74
C GLY A 99 -6.88 -5.04 -1.51
N GLU A 100 -7.40 -4.74 -0.32
CA GLU A 100 -7.76 -3.39 0.09
C GLU A 100 -6.56 -2.56 0.59
N HIS A 101 -6.74 -1.24 0.72
CA HIS A 101 -5.64 -0.33 1.04
C HIS A 101 -5.03 -0.55 2.43
N LEU A 102 -5.83 -1.01 3.40
CA LEU A 102 -5.43 -1.19 4.80
C LEU A 102 -4.22 -2.12 4.97
N VAL A 103 -4.05 -3.11 4.08
CA VAL A 103 -2.91 -4.06 4.14
C VAL A 103 -1.55 -3.35 4.11
N SER A 104 -1.49 -2.15 3.52
CA SER A 104 -0.29 -1.31 3.49
C SER A 104 0.21 -0.97 4.90
N LEU A 105 -0.68 -0.85 5.89
CA LEU A 105 -0.32 -0.50 7.26
C LEU A 105 0.66 -1.52 7.88
N GLY A 106 0.45 -2.81 7.63
CA GLY A 106 1.34 -3.87 8.13
C GLY A 106 2.75 -3.74 7.55
N ALA A 107 2.85 -3.54 6.24
CA ALA A 107 4.13 -3.38 5.54
C ALA A 107 4.83 -2.07 5.92
N VAL A 108 4.10 -0.95 6.03
CA VAL A 108 4.64 0.35 6.44
C VAL A 108 5.18 0.29 7.87
N ARG A 109 4.44 -0.31 8.80
CA ARG A 109 4.90 -0.48 10.19
C ARG A 109 6.18 -1.32 10.27
N ALA A 110 6.34 -2.32 9.40
CA ALA A 110 7.57 -3.09 9.32
C ALA A 110 8.70 -2.21 8.76
N ALA A 111 8.46 -1.53 7.64
CA ALA A 111 9.44 -0.66 7.01
C ALA A 111 9.91 0.49 7.93
N SER A 112 9.01 1.11 8.71
CA SER A 112 9.37 2.21 9.61
C SER A 112 10.26 1.76 10.77
N ALA A 113 10.13 0.50 11.20
CA ALA A 113 11.01 -0.08 12.23
C ALA A 113 12.44 -0.30 11.71
N TYR A 114 12.62 -0.57 10.43
CA TYR A 114 13.93 -0.74 9.78
C TYR A 114 14.51 0.57 9.22
N HIS A 115 13.64 1.52 8.88
CA HIS A 115 13.99 2.80 8.29
C HIS A 115 13.34 3.94 9.08
N PRO A 116 14.00 4.47 10.12
CA PRO A 116 13.44 5.52 10.98
C PRO A 116 13.07 6.81 10.22
N GLU A 117 13.70 7.08 9.08
CA GLU A 117 13.43 8.24 8.21
C GLU A 117 12.51 7.90 7.03
N LEU A 118 11.68 6.84 7.16
CA LEU A 118 10.77 6.40 6.11
C LEU A 118 9.85 7.53 5.65
N LYS A 119 9.74 7.70 4.33
CA LYS A 119 8.80 8.62 3.69
C LYS A 119 7.84 7.83 2.82
N ILE A 120 6.57 8.25 2.83
CA ILE A 120 5.53 7.64 2.02
C ILE A 120 5.20 8.58 0.86
N VAL A 121 5.32 8.04 -0.36
CA VAL A 121 4.73 8.63 -1.57
C VAL A 121 3.42 7.90 -1.83
N HIS A 122 2.31 8.60 -1.62
CA HIS A 122 0.96 8.06 -1.69
C HIS A 122 0.27 8.49 -3.00
N LEU A 123 -0.06 7.52 -3.85
CA LEU A 123 -0.78 7.73 -5.10
C LEU A 123 -2.21 7.21 -4.95
N ASP A 124 -3.15 8.09 -4.64
CA ASP A 124 -4.55 7.71 -4.46
C ASP A 124 -5.49 8.85 -4.88
N ALA A 125 -6.73 8.50 -5.22
CA ALA A 125 -7.82 9.43 -5.42
C ALA A 125 -8.36 10.00 -4.10
N HIS A 126 -8.23 9.27 -3.00
CA HIS A 126 -8.71 9.59 -1.67
C HIS A 126 -7.54 9.95 -0.74
N ALA A 127 -7.80 10.76 0.28
CA ALA A 127 -6.78 11.10 1.27
C ALA A 127 -6.50 9.95 2.26
N ASP A 128 -7.53 9.15 2.59
CA ASP A 128 -7.49 8.07 3.58
C ASP A 128 -6.95 8.52 4.96
N LEU A 129 -7.32 9.75 5.36
CA LEU A 129 -6.87 10.43 6.59
C LEU A 129 -7.95 10.49 7.68
N ARG A 130 -9.08 9.79 7.51
CA ARG A 130 -10.13 9.76 8.54
C ARG A 130 -9.61 9.14 9.84
N ASP A 131 -10.08 9.63 11.00
CA ASP A 131 -9.81 8.93 12.27
C ASP A 131 -10.66 7.66 12.41
N GLU A 132 -11.82 7.58 11.79
CA GLU A 132 -12.56 6.32 11.71
C GLU A 132 -13.47 6.31 10.49
N TYR A 133 -13.89 5.11 10.12
CA TYR A 133 -14.88 4.90 9.09
C TYR A 133 -15.86 3.81 9.53
N LEU A 134 -17.14 4.16 9.63
CA LEU A 134 -18.21 3.27 10.11
C LEU A 134 -17.89 2.61 11.47
N GLY A 135 -17.32 3.40 12.40
CA GLY A 135 -16.92 2.94 13.73
C GLY A 135 -15.64 2.08 13.77
N GLN A 136 -14.92 1.96 12.65
CA GLN A 136 -13.66 1.22 12.56
C GLN A 136 -12.47 2.15 12.38
N LYS A 137 -11.50 2.00 13.30
CA LYS A 137 -10.20 2.69 13.21
C LYS A 137 -9.23 2.01 12.25
N LEU A 138 -9.40 0.73 11.97
CA LEU A 138 -8.59 -0.01 11.02
C LEU A 138 -9.45 -0.26 9.79
N SER A 139 -9.37 0.65 8.84
CA SER A 139 -10.12 0.59 7.58
C SER A 139 -9.27 1.09 6.42
N HIS A 140 -9.61 0.67 5.20
CA HIS A 140 -9.03 1.22 3.98
C HIS A 140 -9.08 2.76 3.94
N ALA A 141 -10.16 3.39 4.43
CA ALA A 141 -10.33 4.85 4.41
C ALA A 141 -9.57 5.60 5.55
N THR A 142 -8.82 4.88 6.39
CA THR A 142 -8.09 5.45 7.53
C THR A 142 -6.60 5.08 7.49
N VAL A 143 -6.13 4.40 6.44
CA VAL A 143 -4.81 3.77 6.42
C VAL A 143 -3.69 4.78 6.54
N MET A 144 -3.76 5.90 5.81
CA MET A 144 -2.73 6.93 5.88
C MET A 144 -2.73 7.62 7.23
N ARG A 145 -3.89 7.85 7.84
CA ARG A 145 -3.97 8.36 9.23
C ARG A 145 -3.15 7.49 10.19
N ARG A 146 -3.26 6.16 10.09
CA ARG A 146 -2.49 5.23 10.94
C ARG A 146 -1.02 5.20 10.60
N CYS A 147 -0.66 5.36 9.33
CA CYS A 147 0.75 5.46 8.95
C CYS A 147 1.43 6.67 9.60
N LEU A 148 0.71 7.79 9.79
CA LEU A 148 1.26 8.99 10.42
C LEU A 148 1.71 8.76 11.87
N ASP A 149 1.11 7.81 12.58
CA ASP A 149 1.52 7.43 13.95
C ASP A 149 2.97 6.90 13.99
N PHE A 150 3.50 6.41 12.86
CA PHE A 150 4.86 5.87 12.74
C PHE A 150 5.83 6.82 12.05
N ILE A 151 5.37 7.52 11.01
CA ILE A 151 6.25 8.32 10.14
C ILE A 151 6.14 9.84 10.38
N GLY A 152 5.12 10.32 11.07
CA GLY A 152 4.85 11.75 11.20
C GLY A 152 4.26 12.40 9.91
N PRO A 153 3.49 13.49 10.05
CA PRO A 153 2.80 14.15 8.93
C PRO A 153 3.74 14.76 7.87
N GLU A 154 4.96 15.14 8.26
CA GLU A 154 5.97 15.73 7.38
C GLU A 154 6.57 14.74 6.38
N ASN A 155 6.41 13.43 6.61
CA ASN A 155 6.96 12.36 5.79
C ASN A 155 5.95 11.72 4.84
N LEU A 156 4.70 12.19 4.82
CA LEU A 156 3.67 11.77 3.86
C LEU A 156 3.55 12.78 2.70
N ARG A 157 3.68 12.31 1.45
CA ARG A 157 3.47 13.08 0.22
C ARG A 157 2.35 12.44 -0.59
N GLN A 158 1.23 13.13 -0.75
CA GLN A 158 0.08 12.61 -1.48
C GLN A 158 -0.06 13.25 -2.86
N MET A 159 -0.36 12.45 -3.88
CA MET A 159 -0.58 12.90 -5.25
C MET A 159 -1.83 12.26 -5.84
N GLY A 160 -2.63 13.06 -6.55
CA GLY A 160 -3.85 12.58 -7.22
C GLY A 160 -5.12 12.66 -6.36
N VAL A 161 -4.99 13.08 -5.09
CA VAL A 161 -6.11 13.23 -4.16
C VAL A 161 -7.10 14.24 -4.72
N ARG A 162 -8.35 13.79 -4.84
CA ARG A 162 -9.48 14.55 -5.37
C ARG A 162 -10.79 14.23 -4.64
N SER A 163 -10.72 13.43 -3.58
CA SER A 163 -11.84 13.02 -2.75
C SER A 163 -11.39 12.93 -1.28
N GLY A 164 -12.20 13.45 -0.38
CA GLY A 164 -11.95 13.41 1.07
C GLY A 164 -12.95 14.30 1.80
N THR A 165 -13.07 14.09 3.10
CA THR A 165 -13.97 14.87 3.96
C THR A 165 -13.36 16.22 4.32
N ARG A 166 -14.19 17.18 4.73
CA ARG A 166 -13.71 18.48 5.21
C ARG A 166 -12.70 18.36 6.35
N ALA A 167 -12.96 17.44 7.29
CA ALA A 167 -12.10 17.24 8.46
C ALA A 167 -10.69 16.76 8.08
N GLU A 168 -10.56 15.95 7.02
CA GLU A 168 -9.26 15.48 6.53
C GLU A 168 -8.37 16.59 5.94
N PHE A 169 -8.96 17.74 5.61
CA PHE A 169 -8.25 18.91 5.08
C PHE A 169 -8.31 20.11 6.02
N ASP A 170 -8.65 19.91 7.30
CA ASP A 170 -8.63 20.97 8.28
C ASP A 170 -7.17 21.38 8.56
N PRO A 171 -6.76 22.63 8.23
CA PRO A 171 -5.38 23.07 8.46
C PRO A 171 -5.04 23.23 9.94
N THR A 172 -6.02 23.20 10.84
CA THR A 172 -5.82 23.24 12.29
C THR A 172 -5.56 21.86 12.89
N ASP A 173 -5.82 20.79 12.13
CA ASP A 173 -5.45 19.45 12.53
C ASP A 173 -3.92 19.30 12.44
N ALA A 174 -3.25 19.28 13.59
CA ALA A 174 -1.79 19.11 13.68
C ALA A 174 -1.28 17.81 13.05
N THR A 175 -2.18 16.85 12.83
CA THR A 175 -1.88 15.58 12.19
C THR A 175 -2.17 15.58 10.69
N ALA A 176 -2.69 16.68 10.12
CA ALA A 176 -2.88 16.81 8.68
C ALA A 176 -1.51 16.95 7.97
N PRO A 177 -1.25 16.18 6.90
CA PRO A 177 -0.01 16.30 6.15
C PRO A 177 0.05 17.63 5.37
N ASN A 178 1.14 18.38 5.56
CA ASN A 178 1.40 19.70 4.94
C ASN A 178 1.51 19.70 3.41
N SER A 179 1.47 18.52 2.77
CA SER A 179 1.83 18.34 1.37
C SER A 179 0.85 17.51 0.55
N THR A 180 -0.42 17.43 0.98
CA THR A 180 -1.47 16.85 0.15
C THR A 180 -1.70 17.75 -1.07
N ARG A 181 -1.16 17.35 -2.22
CA ARG A 181 -1.36 18.10 -3.46
C ARG A 181 -2.53 17.50 -4.23
N CYS A 182 -3.64 18.24 -4.27
CA CYS A 182 -4.66 18.02 -5.29
C CYS A 182 -4.04 18.37 -6.65
N TRP A 183 -3.91 17.38 -7.53
CA TRP A 183 -3.44 17.60 -8.89
C TRP A 183 -4.65 17.88 -9.81
N PRO A 184 -4.59 18.89 -10.71
CA PRO A 184 -3.43 19.69 -11.09
C PRO A 184 -3.45 21.10 -10.48
N GLY A 185 -2.66 21.33 -9.43
CA GLY A 185 -2.34 22.69 -8.97
C GLY A 185 -3.30 23.31 -7.95
N PRO A 186 -2.94 24.47 -7.39
CA PRO A 186 -3.75 25.15 -6.38
C PRO A 186 -5.15 25.44 -6.93
N ALA A 187 -6.15 25.35 -6.06
CA ALA A 187 -7.53 25.70 -6.39
C ALA A 187 -7.55 27.05 -7.12
N ARG A 188 -8.11 27.10 -8.33
CA ARG A 188 -8.38 28.39 -8.97
C ARG A 188 -9.15 29.26 -7.96
N PRO A 189 -8.80 30.54 -7.80
CA PRO A 189 -9.61 31.43 -6.98
C PRO A 189 -11.06 31.35 -7.51
N ARG A 190 -12.01 31.14 -6.60
CA ARG A 190 -13.42 31.24 -6.96
C ARG A 190 -13.62 32.69 -7.43
N SER A 191 -13.89 32.88 -8.72
CA SER A 191 -14.37 34.16 -9.21
C SER A 191 -15.66 34.49 -8.47
N THR A 192 -15.68 35.63 -7.80
CA THR A 192 -16.88 36.28 -7.25
C THR A 192 -17.93 36.46 -8.33
#